data_AF-A0A1U7NJN1-F1
#
_entry.id   AF-A0A1U7NJN1-F1
#
_cell.length_a   1.000
_cell.length_b   1.000
_cell.length_c   1.000
_cell.angle_alpha   90.00
_cell.angle_beta   90.00
_cell.angle_gamma   90.00
#
_symmetry.space_group_name_H-M   'P 1'
#
loop_
_entity.id
_entity.type
_entity.pdbx_description
1 polymer ?
#
loop_
_entity_poly.entity_id
_entity_poly.type
_entity_poly.pdbx_seq_one_letter_code
_entity_poly.pdbx_strand_id
1 'polypeptide(L)' 'MDQEQQAIVLCQKNEGKKFLWKEQEGVFEIVEDCNCCGASNNVLFCFQSETKRTMLDAGMLLKAFQESKPL' A
#
# COMPACT_ATOMS: atom_id res chain seq x y z
N MET A 1 -12.24 -0.58 -14.20
CA MET A 1 -10.84 -0.84 -13.78
C MET A 1 -10.92 -1.44 -12.39
N ASP A 2 -10.33 -2.61 -12.18
CA ASP A 2 -10.37 -3.31 -10.89
C ASP A 2 -9.68 -2.47 -9.80
N GLN A 3 -10.17 -2.53 -8.55
CA GLN A 3 -9.58 -1.79 -7.43
C GLN A 3 -8.15 -2.24 -7.16
N GLU A 4 -7.87 -3.55 -7.32
CA GLU A 4 -6.52 -4.10 -7.18
C GLU A 4 -5.56 -3.49 -8.21
N GLN A 5 -5.95 -3.46 -9.49
CA GLN A 5 -5.15 -2.84 -10.54
C GLN A 5 -4.91 -1.34 -10.29
N GLN A 6 -5.90 -0.62 -9.76
CA GLN A 6 -5.73 0.79 -9.40
C GLN A 6 -4.74 0.98 -8.25
N ALA A 7 -4.82 0.14 -7.22
CA ALA A 7 -3.91 0.15 -6.09
C ALA A 7 -2.47 -0.17 -6.51
N ILE A 8 -2.27 -1.16 -7.39
CA ILE A 8 -0.97 -1.51 -7.98
C ILE A 8 -0.36 -0.31 -8.71
N VAL A 9 -1.11 0.28 -9.64
CA VAL A 9 -0.64 1.43 -10.44
C VAL A 9 -0.31 2.62 -9.54
N LEU A 10 -1.08 2.82 -8.47
CA LEU A 10 -0.85 3.89 -7.50
C LEU A 10 0.45 3.68 -6.72
N CYS A 11 0.69 2.48 -6.21
CA CYS A 11 1.94 2.12 -5.54
C CYS A 11 3.13 2.29 -6.49
N GLN A 12 3.06 1.74 -7.71
CA GLN A 12 4.14 1.84 -8.71
C GLN A 12 4.45 3.30 -9.09
N LYS A 13 3.43 4.16 -9.27
CA LYS A 13 3.64 5.58 -9.59
C LYS A 13 4.23 6.41 -8.44
N ASN A 14 4.14 5.89 -7.21
CA ASN A 14 4.55 6.58 -6.00
C ASN A 14 5.58 5.79 -5.20
N GLU A 15 6.29 4.88 -5.86
CA GLU A 15 7.34 4.07 -5.27
C GLU A 15 8.40 4.98 -4.62
N GLY A 16 8.70 4.70 -3.34
CA GLY A 16 9.65 5.46 -2.53
C GLY A 16 9.20 6.88 -2.13
N LYS A 17 8.04 7.37 -2.58
CA LYS A 17 7.53 8.69 -2.18
C LYS A 17 6.92 8.61 -0.80
N LYS A 18 7.28 9.57 0.05
CA LYS A 18 6.75 9.69 1.41
C LYS A 18 5.40 10.38 1.41
N PHE A 19 4.53 9.89 2.28
CA PHE A 19 3.22 10.44 2.56
C PHE A 19 3.00 10.54 4.06
N LEU A 20 2.23 11.54 4.47
CA LEU A 20 1.69 11.66 5.81
C LEU A 20 0.29 11.05 5.83
N TRP A 21 0.10 9.97 6.58
CA TRP A 21 -1.21 9.34 6.81
C TRP A 21 -1.38 9.05 8.30
N LYS A 22 -2.48 9.53 8.90
CA LYS A 22 -2.77 9.39 10.35
C LYS A 22 -1.59 9.80 11.22
N GLU A 23 -1.03 10.99 10.94
CA GLU A 23 0.11 11.58 11.67
C GLU A 23 1.40 10.74 11.62
N GLN A 24 1.50 9.79 10.69
CA GLN A 24 2.69 8.98 10.45
C GLN A 24 3.23 9.24 9.05
N GLU A 25 4.53 9.49 8.97
CA GLU A 25 5.25 9.50 7.70
C GLU A 25 5.56 8.08 7.28
N GLY A 26 5.33 7.77 6.00
CA GLY A 26 5.56 6.44 5.48
C GLY A 26 5.40 6.36 3.97
N VAL A 27 5.48 5.15 3.44
CA VAL A 27 5.37 4.85 2.01
C VAL A 27 4.27 3.83 1.77
N PHE A 28 3.62 3.91 0.60
CA PHE A 28 2.66 2.89 0.15
C PHE A 28 3.38 1.86 -0.71
N GLU A 29 3.27 0.58 -0.34
CA GLU A 29 4.00 -0.51 -0.98
C GLU A 29 3.08 -1.69 -1.28
N ILE A 30 3.44 -2.44 -2.34
CA ILE A 30 2.85 -3.74 -2.64
C ILE A 30 3.59 -4.78 -1.77
N VAL A 31 2.84 -5.64 -1.12
CA VAL A 31 3.40 -6.74 -0.33
C VAL A 31 3.38 -7.99 -1.18
N GLU A 32 4.57 -8.42 -1.59
CA GLU A 32 4.75 -9.71 -2.25
C GLU A 32 4.64 -10.82 -1.20
N ASP A 33 3.67 -11.71 -1.38
CA ASP A 33 3.50 -12.88 -0.52
C ASP A 33 4.67 -13.84 -0.73
N CYS A 34 5.70 -13.72 0.14
CA CYS A 34 6.85 -14.63 0.16
C CYS A 34 6.52 -15.99 0.81
N ASN A 35 5.26 -16.44 0.78
CA ASN A 35 4.90 -17.75 1.30
C ASN A 35 5.29 -18.87 0.32
N CYS A 36 6.22 -19.72 0.77
CA CYS A 36 6.60 -20.99 0.15
C CYS A 36 5.48 -22.05 0.11
N CYS A 37 4.23 -21.69 0.44
CA CYS A 37 3.12 -22.62 0.62
C CYS A 37 1.82 -22.08 -0.01
N GLY A 38 1.74 -22.15 -1.35
CA GLY A 38 0.50 -21.98 -2.12
C GLY A 38 0.23 -20.55 -2.60
N ALA A 39 -0.06 -20.41 -3.89
CA ALA A 39 -0.39 -19.12 -4.50
C ALA A 39 -1.71 -18.58 -3.94
N SER A 40 -1.61 -17.68 -2.96
CA SER A 40 -2.67 -16.70 -2.72
C SER A 40 -2.68 -15.75 -3.91
N ASN A 41 -3.69 -15.84 -4.77
CA ASN A 41 -3.86 -14.94 -5.92
C ASN A 41 -4.21 -13.49 -5.52
N ASN A 42 -4.17 -13.14 -4.24
CA ASN A 42 -4.56 -11.82 -3.76
C ASN A 42 -3.31 -10.95 -3.58
N VAL A 43 -3.29 -9.79 -4.23
CA VAL A 43 -2.25 -8.79 -4.02
C VAL A 43 -2.53 -8.06 -2.71
N LEU A 44 -1.57 -8.09 -1.78
CA LEU A 44 -1.63 -7.35 -0.53
C LEU A 44 -0.88 -6.04 -0.66
N PHE A 45 -1.29 -5.06 0.13
CA PHE A 45 -0.63 -3.75 0.19
C PHE A 45 -0.31 -3.38 1.62
N CYS A 46 0.59 -2.42 1.79
CA CYS A 46 0.81 -1.83 3.10
C CYS A 46 1.16 -0.34 3.04
N PHE A 47 0.96 0.32 4.18
CA PHE A 47 1.60 1.59 4.50
C PHE A 47 2.70 1.34 5.53
N GLN A 48 3.94 1.61 5.16
CA GLN A 48 5.13 1.40 5.97
C GLN A 48 5.64 2.74 6.53
N SER A 49 5.48 2.96 7.83
CA SER A 49 6.16 4.02 8.58
C SER A 49 7.45 3.51 9.22
N GLU A 50 8.23 4.38 9.85
CA GLU A 50 9.47 3.95 10.53
C GLU A 50 9.23 2.94 11.66
N THR A 51 8.06 3.01 12.31
CA THR A 51 7.75 2.21 13.51
C THR A 51 6.68 1.15 13.30
N LYS A 52 5.93 1.22 12.19
CA LYS A 52 4.77 0.36 11.97
C LYS A 52 4.55 0.04 10.50
N ARG A 53 4.18 -1.21 10.23
CA ARG A 53 3.58 -1.65 8.96
C ARG A 53 2.09 -1.83 9.15
N THR A 54 1.27 -1.17 8.34
CA THR A 54 -0.18 -1.34 8.33
C THR A 54 -0.58 -2.06 7.04
N MET A 55 -1.08 -3.30 7.16
CA MET A 55 -1.58 -4.08 6.02
C MET A 55 -2.93 -3.55 5.55
N LEU A 56 -3.11 -3.47 4.23
CA LEU A 56 -4.28 -2.91 3.56
C LEU A 56 -4.68 -3.82 2.39
N ASP A 57 -5.98 -4.01 2.21
CA ASP A 57 -6.50 -4.45 0.91
C ASP A 57 -6.50 -3.29 -0.10
N ALA A 58 -6.82 -3.58 -1.36
CA ALA A 58 -6.85 -2.58 -2.42
C ALA A 58 -7.77 -1.39 -2.11
N GLY A 59 -8.97 -1.63 -1.56
CA GLY A 59 -9.93 -0.57 -1.24
C GLY A 59 -9.45 0.31 -0.09
N MET A 60 -8.89 -0.31 0.94
CA MET A 60 -8.29 0.41 2.07
C MET A 60 -7.09 1.24 1.64
N LEU A 61 -6.23 0.73 0.74
CA LEU A 61 -5.11 1.48 0.21
C LEU A 61 -5.56 2.72 -0.56
N LEU A 62 -6.54 2.57 -1.46
CA LEU A 62 -7.05 3.70 -2.24
C LEU A 62 -7.62 4.79 -1.33
N LYS A 63 -8.38 4.40 -0.30
CA LYS A 63 -8.91 5.34 0.69
C LYS A 63 -7.81 6.00 1.51
N ALA A 64 -6.84 5.21 2.00
CA ALA A 64 -5.71 5.72 2.77
C ALA A 64 -4.89 6.74 1.96
N PHE A 65 -4.67 6.48 0.68
CA PHE A 65 -3.96 7.39 -0.21
C PHE A 65 -4.71 8.71 -0.41
N GLN A 66 -6.04 8.66 -0.60
CA GLN A 66 -6.88 9.86 -0.71
C GLN A 66 -6.88 10.72 0.57
N GLU A 67 -6.78 10.07 1.73
CA GLU A 67 -6.69 10.74 3.04
C GLU A 67 -5.27 11.22 3.37
N SER A 68 -4.27 10.74 2.64
CA SER A 68 -2.86 11.07 2.87
C SER A 68 -2.45 12.37 2.18
N LYS A 69 -1.33 12.95 2.63
CA LYS A 69 -0.72 14.12 2.00
C LYS A 69 0.71 13.77 1.54
N PRO A 70 1.13 14.18 0.34
CA PRO A 70 2.53 14.02 -0.07
C PRO A 70 3.44 14.87 0.82
N LEU A 71 4.64 14.37 1.08
CA LEU A 71 5.71 15.05 1.83
C LEU A 71 6.86 15.45 0.91
#